data_AF-A0A3D9LF91-F1
#
_entry.id   AF-A0A3D9LF91-F1
#
_cell.length_a   1.000
_cell.length_b   1.000
_cell.length_c   1.000
_cell.angle_alpha   90.00
_cell.angle_beta   90.00
_cell.angle_gamma   90.00
#
_symmetry.space_group_name_H-M   'P 1'
#
loop_
_entity.id
_entity.type
_entity.pdbx_description
1 polymer ?
#
loop_
_entity_poly.entity_id
_entity_poly.type
_entity_poly.pdbx_seq_one_letter_code
_entity_poly.pdbx_strand_id
1 'polypeptide(L)' 'MTTQMTLRIPDDLAEFIDQLSTAGAGSRATVVTQAVAWYRQRLQGEADARILEERGDYDDFDGLAAHSSIGD' A
#
# COMPACT_ATOMS: atom_id res chain seq x y z
N MET A 1 -10.56 -2.76 -17.42
CA MET A 1 -9.71 -3.31 -18.51
C MET A 1 -8.41 -3.80 -17.91
N THR A 2 -7.84 -4.88 -18.42
CA THR A 2 -6.53 -5.41 -18.00
C THR A 2 -5.59 -5.44 -19.20
N THR A 3 -4.30 -5.27 -18.96
CA THR A 3 -3.26 -5.31 -19.99
C THR A 3 -2.23 -6.37 -19.59
N GLN A 4 -1.86 -7.24 -20.54
CA GLN A 4 -0.83 -8.24 -20.33
C GLN A 4 0.56 -7.63 -20.58
N MET A 5 1.52 -7.94 -19.70
CA MET A 5 2.92 -7.52 -19.83
C MET A 5 3.84 -8.67 -19.40
N THR A 6 5.07 -8.67 -19.93
CA THR A 6 6.13 -9.61 -19.49
C THR A 6 7.08 -8.87 -18.56
N LEU A 7 7.35 -9.47 -17.40
CA LEU A 7 8.21 -8.89 -16.35
C LEU A 7 9.43 -9.80 -16.15
N ARG A 8 10.61 -9.20 -16.01
CA ARG A 8 11.79 -9.90 -15.49
C ARG A 8 11.88 -9.62 -14.00
N ILE A 9 11.85 -10.69 -13.21
CA ILE A 9 11.99 -10.64 -11.76
C ILE A 9 13.07 -11.65 -11.33
N PRO A 10 13.68 -11.48 -10.16
CA PRO A 10 14.53 -12.49 -9.55
C PRO A 10 13.83 -13.85 -9.45
N ASP A 11 14.59 -14.93 -9.66
CA ASP A 11 14.06 -16.30 -9.71
C ASP A 11 13.40 -16.71 -8.38
N ASP A 12 13.96 -16.27 -7.25
CA ASP A 12 13.41 -16.51 -5.91
C ASP A 12 12.01 -15.89 -5.74
N LEU A 13 11.78 -14.70 -6.29
CA LEU A 13 10.44 -14.09 -6.27
C LEU A 13 9.47 -14.80 -7.21
N ALA A 14 9.94 -15.28 -8.36
CA ALA A 14 9.11 -16.08 -9.26
C ALA A 14 8.68 -17.40 -8.60
N GLU A 15 9.62 -18.10 -7.94
CA GLU A 15 9.34 -19.31 -7.18
C GLU A 15 8.36 -19.06 -6.04
N PHE A 16 8.52 -17.95 -5.30
CA PHE A 16 7.60 -17.58 -4.23
C PHE A 16 6.18 -17.33 -4.73
N ILE A 17 6.02 -16.61 -5.85
CA ILE A 17 4.71 -16.37 -6.48
C ILE A 17 4.07 -17.70 -6.90
N ASP A 18 4.86 -18.61 -7.44
CA ASP A 18 4.41 -19.94 -7.84
C ASP A 18 3.94 -20.77 -6.66
N GLN A 19 4.71 -20.78 -5.56
CA GLN A 19 4.34 -21.45 -4.32
C GLN A 19 3.00 -20.92 -3.77
N LEU A 20 2.81 -19.61 -3.73
CA LEU A 20 1.55 -19.00 -3.29
C LEU A 20 0.37 -19.40 -4.19
N SER A 21 0.60 -19.44 -5.50
CA SER A 21 -0.43 -19.86 -6.45
C SER A 21 -0.83 -21.32 -6.24
N THR A 22 0.15 -22.22 -6.09
CA THR A 22 -0.08 -23.63 -5.79
C THR A 22 -0.73 -23.85 -4.42
N ALA A 23 -0.45 -22.99 -3.43
CA ALA A 23 -1.09 -23.01 -2.12
C ALA A 23 -2.55 -22.51 -2.13
N GLY A 24 -3.08 -22.09 -3.29
CA GLY A 24 -4.48 -21.68 -3.43
C GLY A 24 -4.74 -20.18 -3.24
N ALA A 25 -3.71 -19.34 -3.18
CA ALA A 25 -3.86 -17.88 -3.10
C ALA A 25 -4.40 -17.23 -4.39
N GLY A 26 -4.69 -18.04 -5.42
CA GLY A 26 -5.19 -17.62 -6.72
C GLY A 26 -4.15 -17.74 -7.83
N SER A 27 -4.42 -17.13 -8.98
CA SER A 27 -3.48 -17.12 -10.11
C SER A 27 -2.23 -16.28 -9.78
N ARG A 28 -1.12 -16.50 -10.49
CA ARG A 28 0.08 -15.64 -10.42
C ARG A 28 -0.27 -14.15 -10.59
N ALA A 29 -1.16 -13.84 -11.54
CA ALA A 29 -1.63 -12.47 -11.78
C ALA A 29 -2.39 -11.92 -10.57
N THR A 30 -3.21 -12.74 -9.89
CA THR A 30 -3.92 -12.37 -8.65
C THR A 30 -2.95 -12.01 -7.53
N VAL A 31 -1.94 -12.85 -7.32
CA VAL A 31 -0.90 -12.65 -6.29
C VAL A 31 -0.13 -11.36 -6.57
N VAL A 32 0.36 -11.17 -7.80
CA VAL A 32 1.10 -9.96 -8.20
C VAL A 32 0.22 -8.72 -8.09
N THR A 33 -1.05 -8.79 -8.50
CA THR A 33 -1.97 -7.65 -8.42
C THR A 33 -2.20 -7.22 -6.99
N GLN A 34 -2.40 -8.16 -6.05
CA GLN A 34 -2.55 -7.83 -4.63
C GLN A 34 -1.28 -7.20 -4.05
N ALA A 35 -0.11 -7.78 -4.34
CA ALA A 35 1.17 -7.24 -3.87
C ALA A 35 1.42 -5.81 -4.38
N VAL A 36 1.17 -5.56 -5.67
CA VAL A 36 1.32 -4.23 -6.28
C VAL A 36 0.29 -3.24 -5.73
N ALA A 37 -0.96 -3.67 -5.49
CA ALA A 37 -1.98 -2.82 -4.89
C ALA A 37 -1.59 -2.37 -3.48
N TRP A 38 -1.09 -3.30 -2.66
CA TRP A 38 -0.60 -3.02 -1.32
C TRP A 38 0.60 -2.05 -1.35
N TYR A 39 1.56 -2.27 -2.26
CA TYR A 39 2.70 -1.37 -2.43
C TYR A 39 2.28 0.04 -2.87
N ARG A 40 1.31 0.15 -3.79
CA ARG A 40 0.78 1.45 -4.21
C ARG A 40 0.13 2.21 -3.05
N GLN A 41 -0.67 1.53 -2.23
CA GLN A 41 -1.30 2.15 -1.06
C GLN A 41 -0.23 2.66 -0.07
N ARG A 42 0.84 1.91 0.12
CA ARG A 42 1.99 2.33 0.94
C ARG A 42 2.65 3.60 0.40
N LEU A 43 2.95 3.65 -0.90
CA LEU A 43 3.57 4.82 -1.52
C LEU A 43 2.69 6.08 -1.46
N GLN A 44 1.37 5.93 -1.58
CA GLN A 44 0.43 7.04 -1.45
C GLN A 44 0.44 7.63 -0.04
N GLY A 45 0.44 6.79 0.99
CA GLY A 45 0.55 7.26 2.38
C GLY A 45 1.86 8.02 2.64
N GLU A 46 2.98 7.54 2.09
CA GLU A 46 4.28 8.22 2.21
C GLU A 46 4.30 9.56 1.45
N ALA A 47 3.63 9.65 0.29
CA ALA A 47 3.51 10.89 -0.47
C ALA A 47 2.62 11.93 0.23
N ASP A 48 1.51 11.50 0.82
CA ASP A 48 0.60 12.37 1.55
C ASP A 48 1.25 12.91 2.84
N ALA A 49 2.01 12.08 3.57
CA ALA A 49 2.79 12.52 4.72
C ALA A 49 3.80 13.62 4.35
N ARG A 50 4.45 13.51 3.18
CA ARG A 50 5.38 14.54 2.69
C ARG A 50 4.67 15.86 2.38
N ILE A 51 3.48 15.81 1.78
CA ILE A 51 2.66 17.01 1.52
C ILE A 51 2.24 17.68 2.83
N LEU A 52 1.90 16.88 3.85
CA LEU A 52 1.56 17.38 5.20
C LEU A 52 2.78 18.04 5.88
N GLU A 53 3.95 17.42 5.81
CA GLU A 53 5.22 18.00 6.32
C GLU A 53 5.57 19.32 5.60
N GLU A 54 5.36 19.40 4.29
CA GLU A 54 5.63 20.60 3.48
C GLU A 54 4.63 21.75 3.72
N ARG A 55 3.40 21.44 4.14
CA ARG A 55 2.34 22.46 4.36
C ARG A 55 2.41 23.17 5.70
N GLY A 56 3.17 22.63 6.67
CA GLY A 56 3.81 23.39 7.74
C GLY A 56 2.96 24.40 8.54
N ASP A 57 1.64 24.23 8.61
CA ASP A 57 0.78 25.00 9.51
C ASP A 57 -0.32 24.06 10.01
N TYR A 58 -0.15 23.60 11.25
CA TYR A 58 -1.08 22.70 11.94
C TYR A 58 -1.91 23.44 12.99
N ASP A 59 -1.96 24.78 12.96
CA ASP A 59 -2.73 25.58 13.92
C ASP A 59 -4.23 25.22 13.91
N ASP A 60 -4.77 24.71 12.79
CA ASP A 60 -6.15 24.24 12.68
C ASP A 60 -6.42 22.86 13.34
N PHE A 61 -5.40 22.11 13.75
CA PHE A 61 -5.55 20.80 14.41
C PHE A 61 -5.55 20.89 15.95
N ASP A 62 -5.24 22.04 16.54
CA ASP A 62 -5.29 22.26 18.00
C ASP A 62 -6.69 22.05 18.58
N GLY A 63 -7.73 22.34 17.79
CA GLY A 63 -9.13 22.11 18.17
C GLY A 63 -9.53 20.62 18.25
N LEU A 64 -8.78 19.73 17.58
CA LEU A 64 -9.04 18.29 17.56
C LEU A 64 -8.52 17.61 18.82
N ALA A 65 -7.37 18.06 19.36
CA ALA A 65 -6.84 17.59 20.64
C ALA A 65 -7.80 17.87 21.81
N ALA A 66 -8.58 18.96 21.74
CA ALA A 66 -9.58 19.31 22.75
C ALA A 66 -10.82 18.37 22.76
N HIS A 67 -11.06 17.59 21.71
CA HIS A 67 -12.21 16.68 21.61
C HIS A 67 -11.87 15.22 21.94
N SER A 68 -10.58 14.83 21.97
CA SER A 68 -10.18 13.45 22.32
C SER A 68 -10.27 13.13 23.82
N SER A 69 -10.67 14.09 24.66
CA SER A 69 -10.83 13.91 26.11
C SER A 69 -12.28 13.83 26.60
N ILE A 70 -13.26 13.57 25.73
CA ILE A 70 -14.64 13.32 26.17
C ILE A 70 -14.91 11.81 26.14
N GLY A 71 -14.80 11.18 27.32
CA GLY A 71 -15.38 9.87 27.60
C GLY A 71 -14.55 8.96 28.51
N ASP A 72 -14.34 9.36 29.77
CA ASP A 72 -14.37 8.43 30.91
C ASP A 72 -15.74 8.56 31.59
#